data_AF-A0A0F7Y5M1-F1
#
_entry.id   AF-A0A0F7Y5M1-F1
#
_cell.length_a   1.000
_cell.length_b   1.000
_cell.length_c   1.000
_cell.angle_alpha   90.00
_cell.angle_beta   90.00
_cell.angle_gamma   90.00
#
_symmetry.space_group_name_H-M   'P 1'
#
loop_
_entity.id
_entity.type
_entity.pdbx_description
1 polymer ?
#
loop_
_entity_poly.entity_id
_entity_poly.type
_entity_poly.pdbx_seq_one_letter_code
_entity_poly.pdbx_strand_id
1 'polypeptide(L)'
;MIRLSLITLPLLLACALPALAEPPKGCIDVQVGQSRALAYDCLTRQLQGADPRAAKGLRDQLDPVRQMQRRAPNQMGLATPAATSTRMGNSFGSSVVPQRP
;
A
#
# COMPACT_ATOMS: atom_id res chain seq x y z
N MET A 1 -13.13 -30.63 57.87
CA MET A 1 -13.54 -29.25 57.52
C MET A 1 -12.38 -28.58 56.78
N ILE A 2 -12.32 -28.71 55.45
CA ILE A 2 -11.30 -28.08 54.60
C ILE A 2 -12.06 -27.06 53.75
N ARG A 3 -11.96 -25.78 54.10
CA ARG A 3 -12.56 -24.70 53.31
C ARG A 3 -11.69 -24.47 52.07
N LEU A 4 -11.99 -25.18 50.99
CA LEU A 4 -11.37 -24.92 49.69
C LEU A 4 -11.77 -23.50 49.25
N SER A 5 -10.79 -22.61 49.23
CA SER A 5 -10.97 -21.19 48.89
C SER A 5 -11.45 -21.07 47.45
N LEU A 6 -12.56 -20.33 47.24
CA LEU A 6 -13.21 -20.06 45.95
C LEU A 6 -12.32 -19.34 44.91
N ILE A 7 -11.08 -19.03 45.27
CA ILE A 7 -10.12 -18.24 44.49
C ILE A 7 -9.12 -19.14 43.73
N THR A 8 -9.04 -20.43 44.05
CA THR A 8 -8.09 -21.35 43.37
C THR A 8 -8.54 -21.76 41.97
N LEU A 9 -9.86 -21.81 41.72
CA LEU A 9 -10.41 -22.18 40.43
C LEU A 9 -10.11 -21.17 39.29
N PRO A 10 -10.27 -19.84 39.46
CA PRO A 10 -9.95 -18.89 38.39
C PRO A 10 -8.44 -18.78 38.12
N LEU A 11 -7.60 -18.99 39.15
CA LEU A 11 -6.14 -18.92 39.02
C LEU A 11 -5.57 -20.11 38.22
N LEU A 12 -6.12 -21.31 38.43
CA LEU A 12 -5.79 -22.50 37.62
C LEU A 12 -6.29 -22.36 36.18
N LEU A 13 -7.44 -21.73 35.96
CA LEU A 13 -7.98 -21.51 34.63
C LEU A 13 -7.11 -20.53 33.83
N ALA A 14 -6.65 -19.44 34.45
CA ALA A 14 -5.79 -18.43 33.80
C ALA A 14 -4.44 -18.98 33.31
N CYS A 15 -3.86 -19.96 34.03
CA CYS A 15 -2.60 -20.60 33.64
C CYS A 15 -2.75 -21.60 32.47
N ALA A 16 -3.96 -22.10 32.18
CA ALA A 16 -4.19 -23.08 31.11
C ALA A 16 -4.47 -22.45 29.74
N LEU A 17 -4.78 -21.14 29.67
CA LEU A 17 -5.12 -20.46 28.42
C LEU A 17 -3.99 -20.35 27.37
N PRO A 18 -2.69 -20.16 27.70
CA PRO A 18 -1.68 -19.94 26.66
C PRO A 18 -1.32 -21.22 25.89
N ALA A 19 -1.78 -22.39 26.34
CA ALA A 19 -1.49 -23.68 25.70
C ALA A 19 -2.35 -23.98 24.46
N LEU A 20 -3.39 -23.17 24.18
CA LEU A 20 -4.21 -23.29 22.96
C LEU A 20 -3.71 -22.41 21.80
N ALA A 21 -2.54 -21.78 21.92
CA ALA A 21 -1.93 -21.06 20.82
C ALA A 21 -1.46 -22.05 19.73
N GLU A 22 -2.31 -22.23 18.72
CA GLU A 22 -2.05 -23.11 17.59
C GLU A 22 -0.80 -22.62 16.82
N PRO A 23 0.16 -23.51 16.47
CA PRO A 23 1.37 -23.12 15.76
C PRO A 23 1.03 -22.46 14.43
N PRO A 24 1.90 -21.58 13.89
CA PRO A 24 1.66 -20.92 12.61
C PRO A 24 1.58 -21.98 11.50
N LYS A 25 0.36 -22.39 11.15
CA LYS A 25 0.09 -23.31 10.04
C LYS A 25 0.48 -22.61 8.75
N GLY A 26 1.36 -23.23 7.96
CA GLY A 26 1.72 -22.77 6.63
C GLY A 26 0.47 -22.72 5.74
N CYS A 27 0.30 -21.62 5.02
CA CYS A 27 -0.81 -21.44 4.09
C CYS A 27 -0.50 -22.15 2.77
N ILE A 28 -1.25 -23.19 2.46
CA ILE A 28 -1.08 -23.98 1.23
C ILE A 28 -2.41 -23.96 0.46
N ASP A 29 -2.37 -23.46 -0.76
CA ASP A 29 -3.47 -23.58 -1.73
C ASP A 29 -3.13 -24.67 -2.74
N VAL A 30 -4.12 -25.47 -3.14
CA VAL A 30 -3.95 -26.49 -4.18
C VAL A 30 -4.93 -26.23 -5.32
N GLN A 31 -4.42 -26.22 -6.55
CA GLN A 31 -5.18 -26.08 -7.78
C GLN A 31 -5.07 -27.37 -8.59
N VAL A 32 -6.20 -27.97 -8.96
CA VAL A 32 -6.24 -29.11 -9.88
C VAL A 32 -7.18 -28.75 -11.03
N GLY A 33 -6.64 -28.59 -12.24
CA GLY A 33 -7.41 -28.13 -13.39
C GLY A 33 -8.04 -26.76 -13.14
N GLN A 34 -9.38 -26.67 -13.26
CA GLN A 34 -10.15 -25.44 -13.04
C GLN A 34 -10.67 -25.27 -11.60
N SER A 35 -10.44 -26.25 -10.71
CA SER A 35 -10.94 -26.22 -9.33
C SER A 35 -9.83 -25.86 -8.34
N ARG A 36 -10.09 -24.83 -7.51
CA ARG A 36 -9.17 -24.36 -6.47
C ARG A 36 -9.72 -24.68 -5.08
N ALA A 37 -8.96 -25.42 -4.28
CA ALA A 37 -9.22 -25.56 -2.86
C ALA A 37 -8.44 -24.45 -2.14
N LEU A 38 -9.13 -23.33 -1.86
CA LEU A 38 -8.56 -22.18 -1.15
C LEU A 38 -8.62 -22.41 0.36
N ALA A 39 -7.50 -22.15 1.05
CA ALA A 39 -7.54 -22.01 2.49
C ALA A 39 -8.15 -20.65 2.85
N TYR A 40 -9.47 -20.62 3.11
CA TYR A 40 -10.20 -19.38 3.40
C TYR A 40 -9.61 -18.58 4.57
N ASP A 41 -9.04 -19.24 5.58
CA ASP A 41 -8.37 -18.58 6.71
C ASP A 41 -7.11 -17.79 6.30
N CYS A 42 -6.41 -18.27 5.27
CA CYS A 42 -5.22 -17.63 4.73
C CYS A 42 -5.59 -16.48 3.79
N LEU A 43 -6.60 -16.71 2.95
CA LEU A 43 -7.16 -15.65 2.11
C LEU A 43 -7.70 -14.50 2.96
N THR A 44 -8.43 -14.82 4.03
CA THR A 44 -8.97 -13.81 4.95
C THR A 44 -7.85 -13.02 5.61
N ARG A 45 -6.77 -13.66 6.08
CA ARG A 45 -5.59 -12.96 6.62
C ARG A 45 -4.87 -12.08 5.58
N GLN A 46 -4.80 -12.53 4.34
CA GLN A 46 -4.22 -11.74 3.24
C GLN A 46 -5.09 -10.51 2.90
N LEU A 47 -6.41 -10.66 2.96
CA LEU A 47 -7.38 -9.59 2.68
C LEU A 47 -7.61 -8.65 3.88
N GLN A 48 -7.37 -9.12 5.12
CA GLN A 48 -7.41 -8.32 6.35
C GLN A 48 -6.37 -7.19 6.36
N GLY A 49 -5.46 -7.18 5.38
CA GLY A 49 -4.61 -6.05 5.03
C GLY A 49 -3.14 -6.36 5.28
N ALA A 50 -2.32 -6.09 4.27
CA ALA A 50 -0.90 -5.93 4.47
C ALA A 50 -0.64 -4.84 5.51
N ASP A 51 0.46 -4.97 6.26
CA ASP A 51 0.94 -4.02 7.28
C ASP A 51 0.55 -2.57 6.91
N PRO A 52 -0.12 -1.81 7.81
CA PRO A 52 -0.57 -0.45 7.52
C PRO A 52 0.54 0.45 6.97
N ARG A 53 1.82 0.16 7.27
CA ARG A 53 2.97 0.83 6.67
C ARG A 53 3.15 0.51 5.18
N ALA A 54 2.99 -0.75 4.79
CA ALA A 54 3.04 -1.18 3.40
C ALA A 54 1.86 -0.62 2.59
N ALA A 55 0.65 -0.63 3.18
CA ALA A 55 -0.52 -0.02 2.58
C ALA A 55 -0.36 1.50 2.40
N LYS A 56 0.23 2.20 3.37
CA LYS A 56 0.54 3.64 3.26
C LYS A 56 1.55 3.93 2.16
N GLY A 57 2.63 3.15 2.06
CA GLY A 57 3.64 3.30 1.00
C GLY A 57 3.05 3.12 -0.40
N LEU A 58 2.19 2.12 -0.59
CA LEU A 58 1.50 1.91 -1.87
C LEU A 58 0.53 3.06 -2.19
N ARG A 59 -0.19 3.59 -1.20
CA ARG A 59 -1.08 4.75 -1.40
C ARG A 59 -0.32 6.02 -1.75
N ASP A 60 0.80 6.30 -1.09
CA ASP A 60 1.66 7.43 -1.41
C ASP A 60 2.26 7.31 -2.83
N GLN A 61 2.53 6.08 -3.28
CA GLN A 61 3.03 5.82 -4.63
C GLN A 61 1.94 5.96 -5.70
N LEU A 62 0.69 5.61 -5.38
CA LEU A 62 -0.46 5.70 -6.28
C LEU A 62 -1.18 7.06 -6.24
N ASP A 63 -0.79 7.96 -5.33
CA ASP A 63 -1.38 9.29 -5.23
C ASP A 63 -1.10 10.11 -6.52
N PRO A 64 -2.13 10.41 -7.33
CA PRO A 64 -1.96 11.12 -8.60
C PRO A 64 -1.33 12.50 -8.40
N VAL A 65 -1.59 13.17 -7.28
CA VAL A 65 -1.06 14.51 -7.00
C VAL A 65 0.45 14.45 -6.80
N ARG A 66 0.94 13.48 -6.01
CA ARG A 66 2.37 13.24 -5.78
C ARG A 66 3.08 12.83 -7.06
N GLN A 67 2.44 12.02 -7.90
CA GLN A 67 2.99 11.61 -9.19
C GLN A 67 3.14 12.79 -10.14
N MET A 68 2.14 13.69 -10.19
CA MET A 68 2.20 14.89 -11.02
C MET A 68 3.23 15.90 -10.51
N GLN A 69 3.35 16.08 -9.18
CA GLN A 69 4.36 16.98 -8.58
C GLN A 69 5.81 16.59 -8.92
N ARG A 70 6.07 15.30 -9.14
CA ARG A 70 7.41 14.80 -9.51
C ARG A 70 7.72 14.93 -10.99
N ARG A 71 6.72 15.19 -11.85
CA ARG A 71 6.92 15.33 -13.29
C ARG A 71 7.39 16.74 -13.61
N ALA A 72 8.38 16.84 -14.49
CA ALA A 72 8.80 18.13 -14.99
C ALA A 72 7.69 18.77 -15.85
N PRO A 73 7.54 20.10 -15.90
CA PRO A 73 6.45 20.76 -16.62
C PRO A 73 6.37 20.41 -18.11
N ASN A 74 7.52 20.15 -18.76
CA ASN A 74 7.61 19.69 -20.15
C ASN A 74 7.01 18.28 -20.36
N GLN A 75 7.01 17.42 -19.34
CA GLN A 75 6.39 16.09 -19.40
C GLN A 75 4.88 16.13 -19.19
N MET A 76 4.36 17.25 -18.68
CA MET A 76 2.93 17.45 -18.45
C MET A 76 2.25 18.24 -19.57
N GLY A 77 2.99 18.58 -20.64
CA GLY A 77 2.47 19.42 -21.74
C GLY A 77 2.22 20.87 -21.32
N LEU A 78 2.77 21.31 -20.18
CA LEU A 78 2.65 22.70 -19.74
C LEU A 78 3.62 23.59 -20.51
N ALA A 79 3.27 24.87 -20.63
CA ALA A 79 4.14 25.87 -21.23
C ALA A 79 5.45 25.97 -20.43
N THR A 80 6.59 25.90 -21.13
CA THR A 80 7.91 26.07 -20.53
C THR A 80 8.67 27.19 -21.23
N PRO A 81 9.54 27.94 -20.52
CA PRO A 81 10.35 28.98 -21.15
C PRO A 81 11.20 28.46 -22.31
N ALA A 82 11.72 27.23 -22.20
CA ALA A 82 12.50 26.59 -23.27
C ALA A 82 11.67 26.25 -24.52
N ALA A 83 10.42 25.81 -24.35
CA ALA A 83 9.52 25.59 -25.48
C ALA A 83 9.13 26.92 -26.15
N THR A 84 8.89 27.96 -25.35
CA THR A 84 8.58 29.29 -25.86
C THR A 84 9.78 29.91 -26.58
N SER A 85 10.99 29.76 -26.06
CA SER A 85 12.21 30.27 -26.73
C SER A 85 12.46 29.58 -28.06
N THR A 86 12.17 28.29 -28.18
CA THR A 86 12.27 27.56 -29.45
C THR A 86 11.30 28.09 -30.50
N ARG A 87 10.06 28.43 -30.10
CA ARG A 87 9.05 29.00 -31.00
C ARG A 87 9.37 30.44 -31.40
N MET A 88 9.91 31.24 -30.48
CA MET A 88 10.17 32.67 -30.71
C MET A 88 11.53 32.93 -31.36
N GLY A 89 12.51 32.06 -31.14
CA GLY A 89 13.89 32.28 -31.56
C GLY A 89 14.49 33.52 -30.89
N ASN A 90 15.23 34.32 -31.65
CA ASN A 90 15.85 35.56 -31.15
C ASN A 90 14.84 36.63 -30.68
N SER A 91 13.55 36.48 -30.99
CA SER A 91 12.52 37.41 -30.56
C SER A 91 11.98 37.10 -29.15
N PHE A 92 12.49 36.05 -28.49
CA PHE A 92 12.09 35.70 -27.14
C PHE A 92 12.45 36.81 -26.14
N GLY A 93 11.43 37.34 -25.46
CA GLY A 93 11.56 38.42 -24.48
C GLY A 93 11.63 39.85 -25.06
N SER A 94 11.69 40.00 -26.38
CA SER A 94 11.75 41.32 -27.06
C SER A 94 10.53 41.60 -27.95
N SER A 95 9.83 40.57 -28.43
CA SER A 95 8.65 40.71 -29.29
C SER A 95 7.56 39.70 -28.91
N VAL A 96 6.32 40.01 -29.29
CA VAL A 96 5.17 39.09 -29.22
C VAL A 96 5.02 38.25 -30.50
N VAL A 97 5.81 38.55 -31.53
CA VAL A 97 5.79 37.87 -32.83
C VAL A 97 7.03 36.97 -32.97
N PRO A 98 6.86 35.70 -33.38
CA PRO A 98 7.99 34.81 -33.66
C PRO A 98 8.90 35.30 -34.79
N GLN A 99 10.18 34.96 -34.72
CA GLN A 99 11.10 35.14 -35.85
C GLN A 99 10.61 34.32 -37.06
N ARG A 100 10.41 34.98 -38.20
CA ARG A 100 10.14 34.26 -39.46
C ARG A 100 11.40 33.53 -39.92
N PRO A 101 11.28 32.28 -40.41
CA PRO A 101 12.38 31.60 -41.11
C PRO A 101 12.90 32.40 -42.30
#